data_AF-A0A7W6TY57-F1
#
_entry.id   AF-A0A7W6TY57-F1
#
_cell.length_a   1.000
_cell.length_b   1.000
_cell.length_c   1.000
_cell.angle_alpha   90.00
_cell.angle_beta   90.00
_cell.angle_gamma   90.00
#
_symmetry.space_group_name_H-M   'P 1'
#
loop_
_entity.id
_entity.type
_entity.pdbx_description
1 polymer ?
#
loop_
_entity_poly.entity_id
_entity_poly.type
_entity_poly.pdbx_seq_one_letter_code
_entity_poly.pdbx_strand_id
1 'polypeptide(L)'
;MNIPSLEEVSPEYAAGIKKAEALNERIRQCQYDYRHLTDQKINGAHNNHEARVQAMLDDKPPVPVSHIDTLLEDVRAVHDAASDALHIQTGSNAALGREAGRKLCERLKPLHDSAMKEISNGLLAVHKGLVTLHRLRNGLLSAGAGFHGLFNVSMPDDLERPLDRSSSLGDYFRAARANGFIKSVPEELR
;
A
#
# COMPACT_ATOMS: atom_id res chain seq x y z
N MET A 1 -4.04 -9.24 16.42
CA MET A 1 -3.11 -8.09 16.55
C MET A 1 -3.62 -6.99 15.65
N ASN A 2 -3.79 -5.77 16.18
CA ASN A 2 -4.22 -4.63 15.36
C ASN A 2 -2.98 -3.98 14.72
N ILE A 3 -2.92 -3.93 13.39
CA ILE A 3 -1.84 -3.25 12.66
C ILE A 3 -2.32 -1.83 12.41
N PRO A 4 -1.60 -0.80 12.89
CA PRO A 4 -2.04 0.57 12.73
C PRO A 4 -1.99 1.03 11.27
N SER A 5 -2.89 1.93 10.88
CA SER A 5 -2.92 2.49 9.53
C SER A 5 -1.73 3.43 9.29
N LEU A 6 -1.47 3.78 8.03
CA LEU A 6 -0.43 4.76 7.71
C LEU A 6 -0.77 6.17 8.24
N GLU A 7 -2.06 6.53 8.30
CA GLU A 7 -2.48 7.80 8.90
C GLU A 7 -2.23 7.83 10.41
N GLU A 8 -2.41 6.69 11.10
CA GLU A 8 -2.15 6.58 12.53
C GLU A 8 -0.65 6.64 12.88
N VAL A 9 0.20 6.19 11.96
CA VAL A 9 1.66 6.18 12.13
C VAL A 9 2.30 7.51 11.71
N SER A 10 1.65 8.27 10.82
CA SER A 10 2.19 9.51 10.26
C SER A 10 1.10 10.59 10.17
N PRO A 11 1.04 11.51 11.15
CA PRO A 11 0.12 12.65 11.12
C PRO A 11 0.30 13.53 9.88
N GLU A 12 1.53 13.64 9.35
CA GLU A 12 1.83 14.40 8.14
C GLU A 12 1.20 13.75 6.91
N TYR A 13 1.26 12.43 6.80
CA TYR A 13 0.59 11.68 5.74
C TYR A 13 -0.94 11.85 5.84
N ALA A 14 -1.50 11.72 7.05
CA ALA A 14 -2.92 11.94 7.30
C ALA A 14 -3.37 13.36 6.90
N ALA A 15 -2.58 14.38 7.24
CA ALA A 15 -2.85 15.77 6.85
C ALA A 15 -2.74 15.96 5.34
N GLY A 16 -1.77 15.31 4.69
CA GLY A 16 -1.62 15.33 3.24
C GLY A 16 -2.81 14.74 2.49
N ILE A 17 -3.38 13.63 2.99
CA ILE A 17 -4.61 13.03 2.45
C ILE A 17 -5.79 14.00 2.58
N LYS A 18 -6.02 14.56 3.77
CA LYS A 18 -7.09 15.56 3.99
C LYS A 18 -6.96 16.78 3.09
N LYS A 19 -5.74 17.24 2.83
CA LYS A 19 -5.49 18.36 1.92
C LYS A 19 -5.81 18.01 0.46
N ALA A 20 -5.48 16.80 0.01
CA ALA A 20 -5.85 16.31 -1.32
C ALA A 20 -7.37 16.15 -1.47
N GLU A 21 -8.07 15.70 -0.43
CA GLU A 21 -9.53 15.63 -0.41
C GLU A 21 -10.17 17.02 -0.53
N ALA A 22 -9.67 18.01 0.22
CA ALA A 22 -10.14 19.39 0.12
C ALA A 22 -9.93 20.01 -1.28
N LEU A 23 -8.81 19.71 -1.93
CA LEU A 23 -8.54 20.17 -3.30
C LEU A 23 -9.49 19.51 -4.31
N ASN A 24 -9.76 18.21 -4.18
CA ASN A 24 -10.74 17.51 -5.01
C ASN A 24 -12.14 18.11 -4.86
N GLU A 25 -12.55 18.42 -3.64
CA GLU A 25 -13.84 19.06 -3.40
C GLU A 25 -13.91 20.45 -4.03
N ARG A 26 -12.82 21.23 -3.96
CA ARG A 26 -12.73 22.52 -4.64
C ARG A 26 -12.86 22.39 -6.16
N ILE A 27 -12.22 21.38 -6.76
CA ILE A 27 -12.32 21.10 -8.20
C ILE A 27 -13.78 20.77 -8.58
N ARG A 28 -14.46 19.92 -7.81
CA ARG A 28 -15.88 19.58 -8.04
C ARG A 28 -16.77 20.82 -7.95
N GLN A 29 -16.53 21.68 -6.97
CA GLN A 29 -17.28 22.94 -6.85
C GLN A 29 -17.07 23.83 -8.08
N CYS A 30 -15.83 23.98 -8.56
CA CYS A 30 -15.55 24.77 -9.77
C CYS A 30 -16.24 24.18 -11.00
N GLN A 31 -16.31 22.85 -11.13
CA GLN A 31 -17.03 22.20 -12.22
C GLN A 31 -18.54 22.45 -12.15
N TYR A 32 -19.11 22.44 -10.94
CA TYR A 32 -20.50 22.79 -10.72
C TYR A 32 -20.78 24.26 -11.09
N ASP A 33 -19.97 25.18 -10.56
CA ASP A 33 -20.09 26.62 -10.80
C ASP A 33 -19.97 26.94 -12.30
N TYR A 34 -19.00 26.31 -12.97
CA TYR A 34 -18.78 26.47 -14.40
C TYR A 34 -19.99 26.01 -15.23
N ARG A 35 -20.57 24.85 -14.91
CA ARG A 35 -21.79 24.35 -15.58
C ARG A 35 -22.95 25.30 -15.36
N HIS A 36 -23.18 25.71 -14.12
CA HIS A 36 -24.25 26.61 -13.76
C HIS A 36 -24.14 27.97 -14.47
N LEU A 37 -22.95 28.58 -14.50
CA LEU A 37 -22.69 29.82 -15.23
C LEU A 37 -22.85 29.65 -16.75
N THR A 38 -22.46 28.48 -17.28
CA THR A 38 -22.67 28.15 -18.70
C THR A 38 -24.16 28.02 -19.03
N ASP A 39 -24.93 27.33 -18.18
CA ASP A 39 -26.38 27.21 -18.33
C ASP A 39 -27.07 28.57 -18.22
N GLN A 40 -26.62 29.44 -17.32
CA GLN A 40 -27.09 30.83 -17.24
C GLN A 40 -26.75 31.62 -18.51
N LYS A 41 -25.54 31.44 -19.07
CA LYS A 41 -25.14 32.09 -20.32
C LYS A 41 -25.99 31.64 -21.52
N ILE A 42 -26.35 30.35 -21.59
CA ILE A 42 -27.09 29.75 -22.71
C ILE A 42 -28.60 29.97 -22.56
N ASN A 43 -29.17 29.70 -21.37
CA ASN A 43 -30.60 29.65 -21.11
C ASN A 43 -31.15 30.90 -20.41
N GLY A 44 -30.29 31.66 -19.72
CA GLY A 44 -30.63 32.85 -18.95
C GLY A 44 -30.40 34.14 -19.72
N ALA A 45 -31.23 34.46 -20.71
CA ALA A 45 -31.50 35.84 -21.17
C ALA A 45 -30.29 36.79 -21.38
N HIS A 46 -29.12 36.31 -21.83
CA HIS A 46 -27.98 37.18 -22.19
C HIS A 46 -27.95 37.66 -23.63
N ASN A 47 -28.95 37.26 -24.40
CA ASN A 47 -29.42 38.09 -25.51
C ASN A 47 -30.33 39.21 -24.98
N ASN A 48 -29.83 40.05 -24.07
CA ASN A 48 -30.25 41.45 -23.96
C ASN A 48 -29.89 42.22 -25.25
N HIS A 49 -29.70 41.54 -26.38
CA HIS A 49 -29.56 42.14 -27.68
C HIS A 49 -30.80 42.98 -27.98
N GLU A 50 -32.01 42.44 -27.78
CA GLU A 50 -33.25 43.22 -27.95
C GLU A 50 -33.34 44.39 -26.97
N ALA A 51 -33.03 44.20 -25.68
CA ALA A 51 -33.04 45.29 -24.70
C ALA A 51 -31.98 46.38 -24.97
N ARG A 52 -30.81 46.01 -25.52
CA ARG A 52 -29.74 46.94 -25.92
C ARG A 52 -30.07 47.65 -27.23
N VAL A 53 -30.61 46.93 -28.21
CA VAL A 53 -31.13 47.50 -29.47
C VAL A 53 -32.25 48.47 -29.15
N GLN A 54 -33.18 48.12 -28.26
CA GLN A 54 -34.25 49.01 -27.83
C GLN A 54 -33.72 50.22 -27.05
N ALA A 55 -32.74 50.05 -26.15
CA ALA A 55 -32.11 51.18 -25.46
C ALA A 55 -31.42 52.14 -26.45
N MET A 56 -30.75 51.61 -27.49
CA MET A 56 -30.15 52.41 -28.56
C MET A 56 -31.21 53.12 -29.42
N LEU A 57 -32.36 52.48 -29.70
CA LEU A 57 -33.48 53.10 -30.43
C LEU A 57 -34.19 54.19 -29.60
N ASP A 58 -34.17 54.07 -28.27
CA ASP A 58 -34.76 55.01 -27.32
C ASP A 58 -33.81 56.17 -26.92
N ASP A 59 -32.61 56.27 -27.52
CA ASP A 59 -31.55 57.23 -27.15
C ASP A 59 -31.11 57.12 -25.66
N LYS A 60 -31.20 55.92 -25.09
CA LYS A 60 -30.75 55.59 -23.73
C LYS A 60 -29.39 54.88 -23.77
N PRO A 61 -28.57 55.02 -22.71
CA PRO A 61 -27.31 54.30 -22.63
C PRO A 61 -27.54 52.77 -22.68
N PRO A 62 -26.71 52.02 -23.42
CA PRO A 62 -26.92 50.59 -23.62
C PRO A 62 -26.75 49.81 -22.31
N VAL A 63 -27.59 48.80 -22.11
CA VAL A 63 -27.52 47.90 -20.95
C VAL A 63 -26.17 47.14 -20.97
N PRO A 64 -25.39 47.12 -19.87
CA PRO A 64 -24.07 46.49 -19.83
C PRO A 64 -24.08 45.00 -20.21
N VAL A 65 -23.00 44.53 -20.84
CA VAL A 65 -22.76 43.10 -21.10
C VAL A 65 -22.51 42.40 -19.78
N SER A 66 -23.06 41.20 -19.61
CA SER A 66 -23.00 40.50 -18.33
C SER A 66 -21.58 40.06 -17.98
N HIS A 67 -21.26 40.14 -16.69
CA HIS A 67 -19.99 39.73 -16.11
C HIS A 67 -19.77 38.21 -16.10
N ILE A 68 -20.64 37.41 -16.72
CA ILE A 68 -20.57 35.95 -16.68
C ILE A 68 -19.32 35.41 -17.38
N ASP A 69 -18.83 36.05 -18.45
CA ASP A 69 -17.62 35.61 -19.13
C ASP A 69 -16.38 35.74 -18.24
N THR A 70 -16.26 36.86 -17.52
CA THR A 70 -15.20 37.05 -16.53
C THR A 70 -15.32 36.04 -15.38
N LEU A 71 -16.53 35.77 -14.89
CA LEU A 71 -16.75 34.75 -13.85
C LEU A 71 -16.40 33.34 -14.34
N LEU A 72 -16.67 33.01 -15.60
CA LEU A 72 -16.30 31.74 -16.22
C LEU A 72 -14.77 31.60 -16.33
N GLU A 73 -14.07 32.68 -16.69
CA GLU A 73 -12.61 32.73 -16.72
C GLU A 73 -12.01 32.56 -15.31
N ASP A 74 -12.55 33.25 -14.31
CA ASP A 74 -12.11 33.14 -12.92
C ASP A 74 -12.29 31.71 -12.38
N VAL A 75 -13.45 31.09 -12.63
CA VAL A 75 -13.72 29.71 -12.21
C VAL A 75 -12.77 28.72 -12.89
N ARG A 76 -12.46 28.92 -14.17
CA ARG A 76 -11.45 28.10 -14.89
C ARG A 76 -10.06 28.27 -14.29
N ALA A 77 -9.63 29.50 -14.03
CA ALA A 77 -8.32 29.77 -13.44
C ALA A 77 -8.17 29.11 -12.06
N VAL A 78 -9.22 29.16 -11.23
CA VAL A 78 -9.23 28.47 -9.93
C VAL A 78 -9.23 26.95 -10.10
N HIS A 79 -10.00 26.41 -11.06
CA HIS A 79 -10.00 24.97 -11.36
C HIS A 79 -8.61 24.47 -11.74
N ASP A 80 -7.93 25.18 -12.64
CA ASP A 80 -6.61 24.80 -13.13
C ASP A 80 -5.57 24.87 -12.00
N ALA A 81 -5.58 25.96 -11.22
CA ALA A 81 -4.71 26.10 -10.05
C ALA A 81 -4.96 25.00 -8.99
N ALA A 82 -6.22 24.64 -8.74
CA ALA A 82 -6.57 23.57 -7.81
C ALA A 82 -6.14 22.19 -8.33
N SER A 83 -6.24 21.98 -9.65
CA SER A 83 -5.79 20.74 -10.32
C SER A 83 -4.27 20.58 -10.26
N ASP A 84 -3.52 21.65 -10.53
CA ASP A 84 -2.06 21.67 -10.40
C ASP A 84 -1.62 21.45 -8.95
N ALA A 85 -2.27 22.13 -8.00
CA ALA A 85 -2.01 21.95 -6.58
C ALA A 85 -2.30 20.51 -6.13
N LEU A 86 -3.36 19.89 -6.65
CA LEU A 86 -3.69 18.49 -6.37
C LEU A 86 -2.60 17.56 -6.92
N HIS A 87 -2.16 17.78 -8.16
CA HIS A 87 -1.09 16.99 -8.77
C HIS A 87 0.19 17.03 -7.89
N ILE A 88 0.64 18.23 -7.52
CA ILE A 88 1.80 18.41 -6.62
C ILE A 88 1.56 17.72 -5.26
N GLN A 89 0.38 17.90 -4.68
CA GLN A 89 0.04 17.29 -3.38
C GLN A 89 0.04 15.76 -3.44
N THR A 90 -0.44 15.16 -4.54
CA THR A 90 -0.41 13.70 -4.70
C THR A 90 1.01 13.14 -4.76
N GLY A 91 1.92 13.85 -5.43
CA GLY A 91 3.35 13.52 -5.44
C GLY A 91 3.97 13.58 -4.03
N SER A 92 3.64 14.62 -3.26
CA SER A 92 4.05 14.75 -1.86
C SER A 92 3.49 13.64 -0.97
N ASN A 93 2.20 13.31 -1.12
CA ASN A 93 1.55 12.22 -0.37
C ASN A 93 2.22 10.87 -0.64
N ALA A 94 2.65 10.59 -1.88
CA ALA A 94 3.38 9.37 -2.18
C ALA A 94 4.72 9.28 -1.44
N ALA A 95 5.45 10.40 -1.31
CA ALA A 95 6.68 10.45 -0.53
C ALA A 95 6.42 10.24 0.98
N LEU A 96 5.42 10.93 1.53
CA LEU A 96 5.00 10.80 2.92
C LEU A 96 4.51 9.38 3.24
N GLY A 97 3.77 8.74 2.33
CA GLY A 97 3.30 7.37 2.47
C GLY A 97 4.45 6.36 2.52
N ARG A 98 5.50 6.54 1.70
CA ARG A 98 6.71 5.71 1.78
C ARG A 98 7.47 5.88 3.10
N GLU A 99 7.48 7.08 3.67
CA GLU A 99 8.08 7.32 4.98
C GLU A 99 7.25 6.70 6.11
N ALA A 100 5.92 6.89 6.08
CA ALA A 100 4.99 6.27 7.02
C ALA A 100 5.11 4.74 7.00
N GLY A 101 5.20 4.15 5.80
CA GLY A 101 5.41 2.70 5.62
C GLY A 101 6.71 2.22 6.26
N ARG A 102 7.81 2.99 6.12
CA ARG A 102 9.08 2.68 6.80
C ARG A 102 8.94 2.70 8.31
N LYS A 103 8.32 3.74 8.87
CA LYS A 103 8.04 3.84 10.33
C LYS A 103 7.18 2.68 10.83
N LEU A 104 6.18 2.26 10.06
CA LEU A 104 5.35 1.10 10.39
C LEU A 104 6.17 -0.19 10.39
N CYS A 105 6.99 -0.45 9.37
CA CYS A 105 7.86 -1.61 9.33
C CYS A 105 8.85 -1.64 10.50
N GLU A 106 9.46 -0.51 10.84
CA GLU A 106 10.35 -0.39 12.01
C GLU A 106 9.62 -0.72 13.31
N ARG A 107 8.38 -0.24 13.47
CA ARG A 107 7.53 -0.54 14.64
C ARG A 107 7.14 -2.03 14.72
N LEU A 108 6.91 -2.68 13.58
CA LEU A 108 6.53 -4.09 13.52
C LEU A 108 7.73 -5.06 13.55
N LYS A 109 8.94 -4.57 13.25
CA LYS A 109 10.15 -5.38 13.19
C LYS A 109 10.40 -6.24 14.43
N PRO A 110 10.25 -5.75 15.68
CA PRO A 110 10.46 -6.59 16.87
C PRO A 110 9.50 -7.77 16.96
N LEU A 111 8.24 -7.57 16.55
CA LEU A 111 7.21 -8.61 16.56
C LEU A 111 7.49 -9.66 15.48
N HIS A 112 7.83 -9.20 14.27
CA HIS A 112 8.29 -10.07 13.19
C HIS A 112 9.51 -10.90 13.63
N ASP A 113 10.55 -10.25 14.16
CA ASP A 113 11.78 -10.92 14.55
C ASP A 113 11.54 -11.91 15.71
N SER A 114 10.61 -11.62 16.62
CA SER A 114 10.17 -12.54 17.67
C SER A 114 9.50 -13.78 17.07
N ALA A 115 8.54 -13.60 16.17
CA ALA A 115 7.86 -14.70 15.50
C ALA A 115 8.82 -15.56 14.66
N MET A 116 9.73 -14.93 13.92
CA MET A 116 10.74 -15.63 13.12
C MET A 116 11.70 -16.45 13.98
N LYS A 117 12.09 -15.94 15.16
CA LYS A 117 12.88 -16.71 16.13
C LYS A 117 12.11 -17.92 16.65
N GLU A 118 10.84 -17.75 17.00
CA GLU A 118 9.99 -18.83 17.47
C GLU A 118 9.85 -19.95 16.42
N ILE A 119 9.49 -19.57 15.18
CA ILE A 119 9.37 -20.50 14.05
C ILE A 119 10.70 -21.22 13.80
N SER A 120 11.81 -20.48 13.74
CA SER A 120 13.11 -21.07 13.44
C SER A 120 13.58 -22.04 14.54
N ASN A 121 13.32 -21.73 15.81
CA ASN A 121 13.62 -22.64 16.91
C ASN A 121 12.73 -23.89 16.89
N GLY A 122 11.45 -23.75 16.54
CA GLY A 122 10.56 -24.88 16.33
C GLY A 122 11.06 -25.81 15.22
N LEU A 123 11.46 -25.24 14.09
CA LEU A 123 12.04 -26.00 12.97
C LEU A 123 13.36 -26.69 13.34
N LEU A 124 14.23 -26.07 14.15
CA LEU A 124 15.43 -26.71 14.67
C LEU A 124 15.09 -27.96 15.51
N ALA A 125 14.08 -27.87 16.37
CA ALA A 125 13.63 -29.00 17.18
C ALA A 125 13.08 -30.13 16.31
N VAL A 126 12.25 -29.81 15.30
CA VAL A 126 11.74 -30.77 14.32
C VAL A 126 12.90 -31.44 13.57
N HIS A 127 13.86 -30.66 13.07
CA HIS A 127 15.03 -31.18 12.37
C HIS A 127 15.84 -32.17 13.21
N LYS A 128 16.06 -31.88 14.50
CA LYS A 128 16.74 -32.81 15.42
C LYS A 128 15.98 -34.14 15.55
N GLY A 129 14.65 -34.08 15.61
CA GLY A 129 13.79 -35.27 15.58
C GLY A 129 13.93 -36.06 14.28
N LEU A 130 13.94 -35.38 13.14
CA LEU A 130 14.13 -35.98 11.82
C LEU A 130 15.47 -36.69 11.68
N VAL A 131 16.57 -36.04 12.10
CA VAL A 131 17.91 -36.66 12.09
C VAL A 131 17.92 -37.94 12.95
N THR A 132 17.26 -37.92 14.10
CA THR A 132 17.15 -39.08 14.99
C THR A 132 16.39 -40.22 14.32
N LEU A 133 15.23 -39.94 13.72
CA LEU A 133 14.44 -40.93 12.98
C LEU A 133 15.20 -41.49 11.78
N HIS A 134 15.89 -40.63 11.03
CA HIS A 134 16.69 -41.04 9.88
C HIS A 134 17.84 -41.98 10.29
N ARG A 135 18.57 -41.64 11.36
CA ARG A 135 19.64 -42.50 11.91
C ARG A 135 19.07 -43.84 12.42
N LEU A 136 17.93 -43.84 13.11
CA LEU A 136 17.27 -45.07 13.57
C LEU A 136 16.86 -45.96 12.40
N ARG A 137 16.25 -45.38 11.36
CA ARG A 137 15.85 -46.10 10.14
C ARG A 137 17.06 -46.76 9.47
N ASN A 138 18.13 -46.01 9.28
CA ASN A 138 19.36 -46.52 8.65
C ASN A 138 20.05 -47.58 9.53
N GLY A 139 20.01 -47.44 10.85
CA GLY A 139 20.54 -48.42 11.80
C GLY A 139 19.80 -49.76 11.71
N LEU A 140 18.47 -49.76 11.66
CA LEU A 140 17.66 -50.97 11.50
C LEU A 140 17.93 -51.66 10.15
N LEU A 141 17.97 -50.88 9.06
CA LEU A 141 18.32 -51.39 7.73
C LEU A 141 19.71 -52.04 7.71
N SER A 142 20.70 -51.39 8.34
CA SER A 142 22.08 -51.90 8.41
C SER A 142 22.19 -53.17 9.24
N ALA A 143 21.33 -53.32 10.25
CA ALA A 143 21.23 -54.54 11.06
C ALA A 143 20.43 -55.67 10.38
N GLY A 144 19.87 -55.43 9.18
CA GLY A 144 18.95 -56.37 8.52
C GLY A 144 17.63 -56.55 9.27
N ALA A 145 17.33 -55.67 10.24
CA ALA A 145 16.08 -55.68 10.97
C ALA A 145 15.01 -55.00 10.12
N GLY A 146 13.90 -55.71 9.87
CA GLY A 146 12.70 -55.09 9.32
C GLY A 146 12.17 -53.99 10.26
N PHE A 147 11.29 -53.12 9.75
CA PHE A 147 10.79 -51.99 10.55
C PHE A 147 9.72 -52.36 11.59
N HIS A 148 9.09 -53.54 11.48
CA HIS A 148 8.13 -54.11 12.46
C HIS A 148 7.17 -53.09 13.12
N GLY A 149 6.47 -52.28 12.33
CA GLY A 149 5.49 -51.30 12.82
C GLY A 149 6.07 -49.93 13.18
N LEU A 150 7.37 -49.71 13.00
CA LEU A 150 8.01 -48.40 13.01
C LEU A 150 7.90 -47.73 11.64
N PHE A 151 7.92 -46.39 11.61
CA PHE A 151 7.87 -45.56 10.39
C PHE A 151 6.59 -45.72 9.55
N ASN A 152 5.45 -46.05 10.18
CA ASN A 152 4.16 -46.21 9.51
C ASN A 152 3.52 -44.88 9.05
N VAL A 153 4.10 -43.74 9.44
CA VAL A 153 3.66 -42.42 9.02
C VAL A 153 4.72 -41.87 8.08
N SER A 154 4.33 -41.57 6.84
CA SER A 154 5.23 -40.91 5.89
C SER A 154 5.51 -39.49 6.37
N MET A 155 6.78 -39.11 6.38
CA MET A 155 7.13 -37.71 6.57
C MET A 155 6.83 -36.95 5.28
N PRO A 156 6.51 -35.65 5.36
CA PRO A 156 6.48 -34.80 4.17
C PRO A 156 7.80 -34.88 3.40
N ASP A 157 7.76 -34.93 2.07
CA ASP A 157 8.93 -35.07 1.19
C ASP A 157 10.03 -34.04 1.51
N ASP A 158 9.63 -32.81 1.82
CA ASP A 158 10.53 -31.70 2.18
C ASP A 158 11.35 -31.97 3.47
N LEU A 159 10.92 -32.94 4.28
CA LEU A 159 11.53 -33.32 5.55
C LEU A 159 12.21 -34.70 5.52
N GLU A 160 12.10 -35.45 4.41
CA GLU A 160 12.60 -36.83 4.32
C GLU A 160 14.12 -36.95 4.28
N ARG A 161 14.81 -35.89 3.86
CA ARG A 161 16.28 -35.86 3.69
C ARG A 161 16.95 -34.87 4.65
N PRO A 162 16.93 -35.15 5.98
CA PRO A 162 17.49 -34.24 6.97
C PRO A 162 19.02 -34.11 6.91
N LEU A 163 19.70 -34.89 6.07
CA LEU A 163 21.16 -34.80 5.88
C LEU A 163 21.53 -34.15 4.53
N ASP A 164 20.53 -33.75 3.73
CA ASP A 164 20.78 -33.10 2.44
C ASP A 164 21.10 -31.61 2.64
N ARG A 165 22.37 -31.28 2.48
CA ARG A 165 22.89 -29.91 2.59
C ARG A 165 22.34 -28.96 1.53
N SER A 166 21.85 -29.49 0.40
CA SER A 166 21.26 -28.70 -0.68
C SER A 166 19.73 -28.56 -0.55
N SER A 167 19.15 -29.05 0.55
CA SER A 167 17.71 -28.92 0.80
C SER A 167 17.30 -27.46 1.05
N SER A 168 16.05 -27.16 0.70
CA SER A 168 15.39 -25.88 1.01
C SER A 168 15.42 -25.56 2.51
N LEU A 169 15.34 -26.59 3.36
CA LEU A 169 15.47 -26.45 4.82
C LEU A 169 16.89 -26.04 5.24
N GLY A 170 17.91 -26.58 4.57
CA GLY A 170 19.30 -26.15 4.75
C GLY A 170 19.50 -24.67 4.39
N ASP A 171 18.97 -24.25 3.24
CA ASP A 171 19.01 -22.85 2.79
C ASP A 171 18.26 -21.93 3.75
N TYR A 172 17.10 -22.36 4.25
CA TYR A 172 16.35 -21.65 5.28
C TYR A 172 17.18 -21.44 6.54
N PHE A 173 17.83 -22.48 7.09
CA PHE A 173 18.64 -22.32 8.31
C PHE A 173 19.86 -21.41 8.09
N ARG A 174 20.49 -21.45 6.91
CA ARG A 174 21.57 -20.51 6.57
C ARG A 174 21.06 -19.06 6.58
N ALA A 175 19.92 -18.80 5.94
CA ALA A 175 19.29 -17.49 5.93
C ALA A 175 18.86 -17.05 7.34
N ALA A 176 18.26 -17.95 8.13
CA ALA A 176 17.83 -17.68 9.50
C ALA A 176 19.01 -17.34 10.42
N ARG A 177 20.15 -18.03 10.25
CA ARG A 177 21.39 -17.69 10.95
C ARG A 177 21.94 -16.33 10.52
N ALA A 178 22.00 -16.08 9.21
CA ALA A 178 22.50 -14.81 8.67
C ALA A 178 21.70 -13.60 9.17
N ASN A 179 20.38 -13.78 9.36
CA ASN A 179 19.48 -12.76 9.91
C ASN A 179 19.40 -12.76 11.45
N GLY A 180 20.15 -13.62 12.14
CA GLY A 180 20.20 -13.64 13.61
C GLY A 180 18.95 -14.24 14.29
N PHE A 181 18.13 -15.01 13.57
CA PHE A 181 16.97 -15.71 14.14
C PHE A 181 17.37 -17.00 14.87
N ILE A 182 18.51 -17.60 14.50
CA ILE A 182 19.10 -18.75 15.18
C ILE A 182 20.61 -18.56 15.37
N LYS A 183 21.20 -19.26 16.34
CA LYS A 183 22.63 -19.15 16.65
C LYS A 183 23.53 -19.86 15.63
N SER A 184 23.10 -21.00 15.12
CA SER A 184 23.90 -21.86 14.23
C SER A 184 23.02 -22.70 13.33
N VAL A 185 23.53 -23.01 12.13
CA VAL A 185 22.97 -24.05 11.26
C VAL A 185 23.24 -25.43 11.90
N PRO A 186 22.27 -26.38 11.86
CA PRO A 186 22.49 -27.77 12.28
C PRO A 186 23.72 -28.38 11.60
N GLU A 187 24.49 -29.20 12.33
CA GLU A 187 25.76 -29.75 11.86
C GLU A 187 25.62 -30.57 10.59
N GLU A 188 24.51 -31.29 10.49
CA GLU A 188 24.12 -32.10 9.36
C GLU A 188 23.92 -31.27 8.07
N LEU A 189 23.58 -29.99 8.21
CA LEU A 189 23.24 -29.07 7.12
C LEU A 189 24.28 -27.95 6.90
N ARG A 190 25.38 -27.95 7.66
CA ARG A 190 26.48 -26.99 7.52
C ARG A 190 27.21 -27.13 6.19
#